data_AF-A0A9R0R046-F1
#
_entry.id   AF-A0A9R0R046-F1
#
_cell.length_a   1.000
_cell.length_b   1.000
_cell.length_c   1.000
_cell.angle_alpha   90.00
_cell.angle_beta   90.00
_cell.angle_gamma   90.00
#
_symmetry.space_group_name_H-M   'P 1'
#
loop_
_entity.id
_entity.type
_entity.pdbx_description
1 polymer ?
#
loop_
_entity_poly.entity_id
_entity_poly.type
_entity_poly.pdbx_seq_one_letter_code
_entity_poly.pdbx_strand_id
1 'polypeptide(L)'
;MTGFAVTFNEKVTRTVRQFSPHLAAKMRPPITPVIRGRPSSKRSIHICGRPRWLFVLLFSAVSCMLWLTSCSLLTVLWALLIALLTTVLHASFRTPNLKARLNTFREEFRAVWRNYSEL
;
A
#
# COMPACT_ATOMS: atom_id res chain seq x y z
N MET A 1 13.31 -31.08 -30.47
CA MET A 1 12.62 -29.79 -30.23
C MET A 1 13.34 -29.06 -29.12
N THR A 2 14.19 -28.09 -29.46
CA THR A 2 14.84 -27.22 -28.47
C THR A 2 13.78 -26.28 -27.90
N GLY A 3 13.58 -26.30 -26.57
CA GLY A 3 12.50 -25.57 -25.91
C GLY A 3 12.56 -24.06 -26.16
N PHE A 4 11.41 -23.40 -26.08
CA PHE A 4 11.21 -21.95 -26.27
C PHE A 4 12.27 -21.07 -25.56
N ALA A 5 12.71 -21.47 -24.36
CA ALA A 5 13.73 -20.76 -23.60
C ALA A 5 15.10 -20.72 -24.30
N VAL A 6 15.47 -21.78 -25.03
CA VAL A 6 16.76 -21.88 -25.74
C VAL A 6 16.74 -20.98 -26.97
N THR A 7 15.66 -21.03 -27.75
CA THR A 7 15.52 -20.21 -28.97
C THR A 7 15.36 -18.72 -28.64
N PHE A 8 14.66 -18.39 -27.56
CA PHE A 8 14.56 -17.02 -27.06
C PHE A 8 15.93 -16.48 -26.62
N ASN A 9 16.68 -17.24 -25.82
CA ASN A 9 18.01 -16.84 -25.37
C ASN A 9 18.98 -16.62 -26.55
N GLU A 10 18.90 -17.47 -27.57
CA GLU A 10 19.72 -17.34 -28.77
C GLU A 10 19.38 -16.07 -29.58
N LYS A 11 18.09 -15.75 -29.74
CA LYS A 11 17.65 -14.50 -30.39
C LYS A 11 18.09 -13.27 -29.61
N VAL A 12 17.87 -13.25 -28.29
CA VAL A 12 18.26 -12.13 -27.43
C VAL A 12 19.78 -11.91 -27.48
N THR A 13 20.56 -12.99 -27.35
CA THR A 13 22.03 -12.90 -27.41
C THR A 13 22.51 -12.39 -28.77
N ARG A 14 21.84 -12.76 -29.87
CA ARG A 14 22.16 -12.28 -31.23
C ARG A 14 21.89 -10.79 -31.40
N THR A 15 20.76 -10.29 -30.89
CA THR A 15 20.41 -8.86 -30.92
C THR A 15 21.39 -8.03 -30.09
N VAL A 16 21.78 -8.52 -28.91
CA VAL A 16 22.74 -7.80 -28.05
C VAL A 16 24.12 -7.74 -28.69
N ARG A 17 24.56 -8.81 -29.39
CA ARG A 17 25.83 -8.78 -30.14
C ARG A 17 25.87 -7.67 -31.20
N GLN A 18 24.74 -7.35 -31.80
CA GLN A 18 24.64 -6.27 -32.80
C GLN A 18 24.62 -4.88 -32.16
N PHE A 19 24.01 -4.72 -30.98
CA PHE A 19 23.92 -3.43 -30.30
C PHE A 19 25.18 -3.05 -29.52
N SER A 20 25.82 -4.01 -28.84
CA SER A 20 27.05 -3.74 -28.09
C SER A 20 27.83 -5.03 -27.84
N PRO A 21 29.01 -5.21 -28.47
CA PRO A 21 29.80 -6.43 -28.31
C PRO A 21 30.29 -6.61 -26.86
N HIS A 22 30.47 -5.52 -26.10
CA HIS A 22 30.92 -5.56 -24.72
C HIS A 22 29.84 -6.06 -23.73
N LEU A 23 28.56 -5.70 -23.98
CA LEU A 23 27.42 -6.24 -23.23
C LEU A 23 27.16 -7.71 -23.57
N ALA A 24 27.33 -8.10 -24.82
CA ALA A 24 27.24 -9.50 -25.24
C ALA A 24 28.33 -10.37 -24.60
N ALA A 25 29.53 -9.82 -24.40
CA ALA A 25 30.61 -10.50 -23.67
C ALA A 25 30.26 -10.70 -22.18
N LYS A 26 29.64 -9.70 -21.52
CA LYS A 26 29.16 -9.83 -20.13
C LYS A 26 27.97 -10.77 -19.97
N MET A 27 27.18 -11.00 -21.04
CA MET A 27 26.08 -11.95 -21.05
C MET A 27 26.47 -13.38 -21.44
N ARG A 28 27.74 -13.62 -21.82
CA ARG A 28 28.19 -15.00 -22.01
C ARG A 28 28.08 -15.73 -20.66
N PRO A 29 27.44 -16.90 -20.60
CA PRO A 29 27.52 -17.73 -19.40
C PRO A 29 29.00 -18.00 -19.13
N PRO A 30 29.49 -17.79 -17.89
CA PRO A 30 30.86 -18.09 -17.56
C PRO A 30 31.10 -19.57 -17.91
N ILE A 31 32.07 -19.84 -18.79
CA ILE A 31 32.52 -21.19 -19.10
C ILE A 31 33.26 -21.67 -17.85
N THR A 32 32.50 -22.06 -16.84
CA THR A 32 33.03 -22.78 -15.70
C THR A 32 33.22 -24.21 -16.15
N PRO A 33 34.43 -24.80 -16.05
CA PRO A 33 34.57 -26.24 -16.18
C PRO A 33 33.59 -26.88 -15.19
N VAL A 34 32.84 -27.86 -15.66
CA VAL A 34 31.85 -28.60 -14.89
C VAL A 34 32.59 -29.36 -13.77
N ILE A 35 32.87 -28.68 -12.67
CA ILE A 35 33.23 -29.33 -11.40
C ILE A 35 31.92 -29.68 -10.73
N ARG A 36 31.41 -30.84 -11.13
CA ARG A 36 30.32 -31.56 -10.47
C ARG A 36 30.78 -31.81 -9.02
N GLY A 37 30.11 -31.23 -8.03
CA GLY A 37 30.16 -31.78 -6.67
C GLY A 37 30.47 -30.86 -5.47
N ARG A 38 30.45 -29.53 -5.57
CA ARG A 38 30.49 -28.70 -4.34
C ARG A 38 29.28 -27.78 -4.20
N PRO A 39 28.33 -28.08 -3.30
CA PRO A 39 27.30 -27.11 -2.94
C PRO A 39 27.98 -25.97 -2.18
N SER A 40 28.25 -24.87 -2.87
CA SER A 40 28.69 -23.64 -2.23
C SER A 40 27.54 -23.12 -1.35
N SER A 41 27.68 -23.32 -0.04
CA SER A 41 26.70 -23.05 1.02
C SER A 41 26.17 -21.60 1.08
N LYS A 42 26.69 -20.66 0.28
CA LYS A 42 26.28 -19.25 0.32
C LYS A 42 26.26 -18.58 -1.07
N ARG A 43 25.54 -19.13 -2.04
CA ARG A 43 25.31 -18.42 -3.31
C ARG A 43 24.21 -17.37 -3.12
N SER A 44 24.58 -16.13 -2.83
CA SER A 44 23.64 -15.02 -2.86
C SER A 44 23.12 -14.85 -4.30
N ILE A 45 21.83 -15.12 -4.47
CA ILE A 45 21.14 -15.00 -5.74
C ILE A 45 21.00 -13.50 -6.04
N HIS A 46 21.71 -13.04 -7.07
CA HIS A 46 21.67 -11.66 -7.55
C HIS A 46 20.74 -11.61 -8.77
N ILE A 47 19.72 -10.76 -8.70
CA ILE A 47 18.84 -10.47 -9.83
C ILE A 47 19.40 -9.20 -10.47
N CYS A 48 19.78 -9.24 -11.75
CA CYS A 48 20.43 -8.14 -12.47
C CYS A 48 21.67 -7.51 -11.79
N GLY A 49 22.44 -8.30 -11.04
CA GLY A 49 23.63 -7.80 -10.33
C GLY A 49 23.37 -7.06 -9.02
N ARG A 50 22.10 -6.95 -8.59
CA ARG A 50 21.73 -6.36 -7.29
C ARG A 50 21.27 -7.46 -6.31
N PRO A 51 21.68 -7.39 -5.03
CA PRO A 51 21.27 -8.36 -4.02
C PRO A 51 19.77 -8.24 -3.70
N ARG A 52 19.08 -9.38 -3.57
CA ARG A 52 17.65 -9.52 -3.24
C ARG A 52 17.14 -8.69 -2.05
N TRP A 53 18.02 -8.40 -1.09
CA TRP A 53 17.66 -7.63 0.11
C TRP A 53 17.30 -6.17 -0.21
N LEU A 54 17.85 -5.60 -1.28
CA LEU A 54 17.50 -4.24 -1.73
C LEU A 54 16.01 -4.13 -2.10
N PHE A 55 15.46 -5.11 -2.81
CA PHE A 55 14.04 -5.09 -3.18
C PHE A 55 13.14 -5.25 -1.95
N VAL A 56 13.51 -6.13 -1.02
CA VAL A 56 12.78 -6.32 0.25
C VAL A 56 12.82 -5.05 1.09
N LEU A 57 13.99 -4.40 1.21
CA LEU A 57 14.13 -3.13 1.91
C LEU A 57 13.30 -2.02 1.26
N LEU A 58 13.31 -1.92 -0.07
CA LEU A 58 12.62 -0.86 -0.78
C LEU A 58 11.10 -1.02 -0.64
N PHE A 59 10.58 -2.24 -0.81
CA PHE A 59 9.16 -2.53 -0.53
C PHE A 59 8.81 -2.29 0.94
N SER A 60 9.66 -2.71 1.87
CA SER A 60 9.46 -2.50 3.31
C SER A 60 9.43 -1.01 3.67
N ALA A 61 10.34 -0.21 3.11
CA ALA A 61 10.39 1.24 3.35
C ALA A 61 9.15 1.96 2.81
N VAL A 62 8.70 1.60 1.61
CA VAL A 62 7.46 2.15 1.02
C VAL A 62 6.26 1.78 1.89
N SER A 63 6.11 0.52 2.28
CA SER A 63 5.03 0.09 3.18
C SER A 63 5.08 0.79 4.53
N CYS A 64 6.28 1.02 5.09
CA CYS A 64 6.47 1.74 6.35
C CYS A 64 6.05 3.21 6.21
N MET A 65 6.45 3.90 5.15
CA MET A 65 6.03 5.28 4.86
C MET A 65 4.51 5.38 4.71
N LEU A 66 3.90 4.48 3.92
CA LEU A 66 2.45 4.43 3.77
C LEU A 66 1.75 4.22 5.11
N TRP A 67 2.26 3.30 5.94
CA TRP A 67 1.72 3.06 7.29
C TRP A 67 1.78 4.32 8.15
N LEU A 68 2.93 4.98 8.21
CA LEU A 68 3.11 6.21 9.00
C LEU A 68 2.19 7.34 8.52
N THR A 69 2.04 7.50 7.20
CA THR A 69 1.11 8.49 6.65
C THR A 69 -0.35 8.15 6.97
N SER A 70 -0.76 6.89 6.88
CA SER A 70 -2.11 6.43 7.22
C SER A 70 -2.40 6.62 8.70
N CYS A 71 -1.46 6.27 9.59
CA CYS A 71 -1.59 6.53 11.02
C CYS A 71 -1.70 8.02 11.31
N SER A 72 -0.88 8.86 10.68
CA SER A 72 -0.92 10.31 10.88
C SER A 72 -2.24 10.92 10.41
N LEU A 73 -2.74 10.52 9.24
CA LEU A 73 -4.05 10.94 8.72
C LEU A 73 -5.18 10.50 9.66
N LEU A 74 -5.12 9.26 10.17
CA LEU A 74 -6.08 8.73 11.12
C LEU A 74 -6.03 9.51 12.44
N THR A 75 -4.84 9.84 12.94
CA THR A 75 -4.66 10.67 14.14
C THR A 75 -5.24 12.08 13.94
N VAL A 76 -5.00 12.72 12.80
CA VAL A 76 -5.57 14.04 12.49
C VAL A 76 -7.09 13.97 12.39
N LEU A 77 -7.63 12.94 11.74
CA LEU A 77 -9.07 12.72 11.64
C LEU A 77 -9.71 12.53 13.02
N TRP A 78 -9.09 11.72 13.89
CA TRP A 78 -9.53 11.54 15.28
C TRP A 78 -9.45 12.84 16.08
N ALA A 79 -8.37 13.61 15.94
CA ALA A 79 -8.21 14.89 16.61
C ALA A 79 -9.31 15.88 16.18
N LEU A 80 -9.63 15.95 14.88
CA LEU A 80 -10.73 16.76 14.37
C LEU A 80 -12.10 16.31 14.91
N LEU A 81 -12.35 14.99 14.93
CA LEU A 81 -13.60 14.42 15.43
C LEU A 81 -13.78 14.73 16.92
N ILE A 82 -12.73 14.56 17.73
CA ILE A 82 -12.73 14.90 19.16
C ILE A 82 -12.97 16.40 19.34
N ALA A 83 -12.26 17.27 18.60
CA ALA A 83 -12.45 18.70 18.69
C ALA A 83 -13.90 19.11 18.37
N LEU A 84 -14.48 18.56 17.30
CA LEU A 84 -15.89 18.77 16.96
C LEU A 84 -16.83 18.28 18.06
N LEU A 85 -16.66 17.06 18.56
CA LEU A 85 -17.46 16.55 19.68
C LEU A 85 -17.35 17.44 20.92
N THR A 86 -16.13 17.86 21.28
CA THR A 86 -15.91 18.76 22.41
C THR A 86 -16.62 20.09 22.21
N THR A 87 -16.57 20.69 21.01
CA THR A 87 -17.30 21.95 20.72
C THR A 87 -18.82 21.77 20.78
N VAL A 88 -19.35 20.68 20.22
CA VAL A 88 -20.80 20.38 20.25
C VAL A 88 -21.26 20.11 21.67
N LEU A 89 -20.50 19.34 22.46
CA LEU A 89 -20.79 19.09 23.86
C LEU A 89 -20.68 20.38 24.68
N HIS A 90 -19.65 21.18 24.46
CA HIS A 90 -19.48 22.47 25.14
C HIS A 90 -20.64 23.42 24.84
N ALA A 91 -21.05 23.53 23.57
CA ALA A 91 -22.22 24.31 23.17
C ALA A 91 -23.52 23.73 23.78
N SER A 92 -23.65 22.40 23.79
CA SER A 92 -24.80 21.69 24.35
C SER A 92 -24.92 21.89 25.87
N PHE A 93 -23.81 21.83 26.60
CA PHE A 93 -23.78 22.07 28.04
C PHE A 93 -23.96 23.55 28.38
N ARG A 94 -23.49 24.48 27.53
CA ARG A 94 -23.79 25.92 27.68
C ARG A 94 -25.28 26.24 27.51
N THR A 95 -26.03 25.40 26.81
CA THR A 95 -27.49 25.49 26.76
C THR A 95 -28.11 24.46 27.72
N PRO A 96 -28.44 24.81 28.98
CA PRO A 96 -29.11 23.90 29.93
C PRO A 96 -30.51 23.44 29.46
N ASN A 97 -30.95 23.87 28.27
CA ASN A 97 -32.24 23.59 27.66
C ASN A 97 -32.17 22.56 26.51
N LEU A 98 -31.13 21.73 26.38
CA LEU A 98 -31.14 20.66 25.36
C LEU A 98 -32.32 19.70 25.57
N LYS A 99 -32.57 19.32 26.83
CA LYS A 99 -33.72 18.50 27.23
C LYS A 99 -35.05 19.19 26.94
N ALA A 100 -35.14 20.50 27.17
CA ALA A 100 -36.32 21.28 26.82
C ALA A 100 -36.54 21.37 25.31
N ARG A 101 -35.48 21.63 24.52
CA ARG A 101 -35.54 21.66 23.05
C ARG A 101 -35.96 20.30 22.45
N LEU A 102 -35.42 19.19 22.96
CA LEU A 102 -35.83 17.85 22.56
C LEU A 102 -37.29 17.55 22.91
N ASN A 103 -37.76 18.03 24.07
CA ASN A 103 -39.17 17.94 24.44
C ASN A 103 -40.07 18.76 23.51
N THR A 104 -39.67 19.98 23.13
CA THR A 104 -40.39 20.79 22.15
C THR A 104 -40.44 20.09 20.79
N PHE A 105 -39.31 19.61 20.25
CA PHE A 105 -39.31 18.84 18.99
C PHE A 105 -40.20 17.59 19.05
N ARG A 106 -40.21 16.88 20.17
CA ARG A 106 -41.06 15.70 20.37
C ARG A 106 -42.56 16.06 20.36
N GLU A 107 -42.92 17.22 20.87
CA GLU A 107 -44.31 17.70 20.84
C GLU A 107 -44.72 18.19 19.46
N GLU A 108 -43.84 18.88 18.74
CA GLU A 108 -44.05 19.27 17.33
C GLU A 108 -44.27 18.04 16.44
N PHE A 109 -43.42 17.00 16.55
CA PHE A 109 -43.61 15.75 15.80
C PHE A 109 -44.91 15.04 16.17
N ARG A 110 -45.27 15.03 17.46
CA ARG A 110 -46.54 14.44 17.92
C ARG A 110 -47.75 15.22 17.39
N ALA A 111 -47.68 16.54 17.31
CA ALA A 111 -48.73 17.38 16.76
C ALA A 111 -48.90 17.15 15.26
N VAL A 112 -47.79 17.12 14.49
CA VAL A 112 -47.80 16.77 13.06
C VAL A 112 -48.39 15.39 12.84
N TRP A 113 -47.98 14.39 13.61
CA TRP A 113 -48.49 13.02 13.48
C TRP A 113 -50.00 12.93 13.77
N ARG A 114 -50.52 13.66 14.76
CA ARG A 114 -51.97 13.72 15.01
C ARG A 114 -52.72 14.34 13.83
N ASN A 115 -52.18 15.38 13.21
CA ASN A 115 -52.78 16.02 12.05
C ASN A 115 -52.84 15.08 10.83
N TYR A 116 -51.82 14.24 10.63
CA TYR A 116 -51.85 13.18 9.62
C TYR A 116 -52.85 12.05 9.92
N SER A 117 -53.22 11.82 11.19
CA SER A 117 -54.14 10.75 11.58
C SER A 117 -55.63 11.15 11.61
N GLU A 118 -55.94 12.45 11.56
CA GLU A 118 -57.31 12.96 11.47
C GLU A 118 -57.78 13.18 10.03
N LEU A 119 -56.88 13.05 9.04
CA LEU A 119 -57.16 13.01 7.60
C LEU A 119 -57.47 11.59 7.13
#